data_AF-A0A0S4TH06-F1
#
_entry.id   AF-A0A0S4TH06-F1
#
_cell.length_a   1.000
_cell.length_b   1.000
_cell.length_c   1.000
_cell.angle_alpha   90.00
_cell.angle_beta   90.00
_cell.angle_gamma   90.00
#
_symmetry.space_group_name_H-M   'P 1'
#
loop_
_entity.id
_entity.type
_entity.pdbx_description
1 polymer ?
#
loop_
_entity_poly.entity_id
_entity_poly.type
_entity_poly.pdbx_seq_one_letter_code
_entity_poly.pdbx_strand_id
1 'polypeptide(L)'
;MFVQMKQVSFVLLFCLFFYQLDKLHAEVIYAVNCGGPRHFSKSENILYEEDNGYNGGISTDSGKQLSPFPYVEDDFVYLSERYSTDRTLQYMLNLNKLTPGVFTIVLKFSEIHFKEPGKKVFSIAVGNVIFKQSFDIYKEVGFGVPMEEYIECTFDGENISLNGMNITQGYSKEEKLLILAMFKQEDNPKINAIVVYKGSKDEIPKIQRPKPKLSVESILQKINKEGQKPDIINNQIYLIDEPLFTVKELTVTDSLYNLISTIPGIIILLIISVATLRIGVILSSHLSD
;
A
#
# COMPACT_ATOMS: atom_id res chain seq x y z
N MET A 1 27.46 -39.06 16.89
CA MET A 1 27.90 -37.67 16.64
C MET A 1 27.28 -37.09 15.36
N PHE A 2 27.44 -37.70 14.17
CA PHE A 2 26.90 -37.18 12.91
C PHE A 2 25.37 -37.08 12.80
N VAL A 3 24.61 -37.98 13.42
CA VAL A 3 23.13 -37.94 13.40
C VAL A 3 22.58 -36.78 14.26
N GLN A 4 23.22 -36.52 15.40
CA GLN A 4 22.86 -35.42 16.31
C GLN A 4 23.11 -34.04 15.66
N MET A 5 24.20 -33.88 14.90
CA MET A 5 24.48 -32.65 14.15
C MET A 5 23.47 -32.38 13.03
N LYS A 6 22.95 -33.42 12.35
CA LYS A 6 21.91 -33.27 11.31
C LYS A 6 20.56 -32.82 11.86
N GLN A 7 20.16 -33.33 13.03
CA GLN A 7 18.92 -32.91 13.69
C GLN A 7 18.98 -31.46 14.17
N VAL A 8 20.11 -31.03 14.74
CA VAL A 8 20.33 -29.63 15.15
C VAL A 8 20.31 -28.68 13.94
N SER A 9 20.91 -29.08 12.81
CA SER A 9 20.88 -28.29 11.57
C SER A 9 19.49 -28.14 10.98
N PHE A 10 18.62 -29.16 11.08
CA PHE A 10 17.24 -29.09 10.57
C PHE A 10 16.36 -28.19 11.44
N VAL A 11 16.52 -28.25 12.77
CA VAL A 11 15.82 -27.35 13.70
C VAL A 11 16.25 -25.91 13.47
N LEU A 12 17.55 -25.64 13.27
CA LEU A 12 18.03 -24.29 12.98
C LEU A 12 17.48 -23.76 11.65
N LEU A 13 17.44 -24.59 10.61
CA LEU A 13 16.88 -24.22 9.29
C LEU A 13 15.37 -23.97 9.36
N PHE A 14 14.66 -24.77 10.16
CA PHE A 14 13.24 -24.61 10.43
C PHE A 14 12.98 -23.31 11.22
N CYS A 15 13.74 -23.04 12.29
CA CYS A 15 13.67 -21.78 13.03
C CYS A 15 13.98 -20.57 12.14
N LEU A 16 14.98 -20.66 11.24
CA LEU A 16 15.29 -19.61 10.27
C LEU A 16 14.17 -19.42 9.23
N PHE A 17 13.50 -20.49 8.82
CA PHE A 17 12.34 -20.44 7.93
C PHE A 17 11.12 -19.76 8.59
N PHE A 18 10.79 -20.12 9.84
CA PHE A 18 9.72 -19.42 10.58
C PHE A 18 10.09 -17.97 10.89
N TYR A 19 11.36 -17.69 11.21
CA TYR A 19 11.86 -16.32 11.38
C TYR A 19 11.76 -15.49 10.09
N GLN A 20 11.98 -16.11 8.92
CA GLN A 20 11.77 -15.45 7.63
C GLN A 20 10.29 -15.26 7.27
N LEU A 21 9.40 -16.17 7.69
CA LEU A 21 7.95 -16.03 7.51
C LEU A 21 7.37 -14.86 8.31
N ASP A 22 7.86 -14.62 9.53
CA ASP A 22 7.46 -13.46 10.35
C ASP A 22 7.92 -12.13 9.73
N LYS A 23 9.05 -12.13 9.01
CA LYS A 23 9.50 -10.96 8.24
C LYS A 23 8.75 -10.74 6.93
N LEU A 24 7.91 -11.68 6.51
CA LEU A 24 7.24 -11.61 5.21
C LEU A 24 6.07 -10.60 5.21
N HIS A 25 5.59 -10.17 6.39
CA HIS A 25 4.49 -9.23 6.51
C HIS A 25 4.91 -8.01 7.34
N ALA A 26 4.80 -6.82 6.75
CA ALA A 26 5.05 -5.58 7.46
C ALA A 26 4.07 -5.42 8.64
N GLU A 27 4.59 -5.12 9.82
CA GLU A 27 3.78 -4.98 11.04
C GLU A 27 2.93 -3.70 10.98
N VAL A 28 1.60 -3.85 11.04
CA VAL A 28 0.65 -2.73 11.05
C VAL A 28 0.47 -2.18 12.46
N ILE A 29 0.74 -0.89 12.64
CA ILE A 29 0.58 -0.13 13.88
C ILE A 29 -0.84 0.45 13.97
N TYR A 30 -1.31 1.05 12.88
CA TYR A 30 -2.57 1.77 12.78
C TYR A 30 -3.14 1.58 11.37
N ALA A 31 -4.45 1.38 11.25
CA ALA A 31 -5.13 1.33 9.96
C ALA A 31 -6.58 1.81 10.11
N VAL A 32 -7.03 2.71 9.23
CA VAL A 32 -8.38 3.28 9.26
C VAL A 32 -8.95 3.39 7.86
N ASN A 33 -10.23 3.04 7.72
CA ASN A 33 -11.03 3.27 6.52
C ASN A 33 -11.69 4.66 6.60
N CYS A 34 -11.11 5.66 5.94
CA CYS A 34 -11.57 7.04 6.06
C CYS A 34 -12.96 7.21 5.43
N GLY A 35 -13.88 7.78 6.19
CA GLY A 35 -15.29 7.92 5.83
C GLY A 35 -16.10 6.62 5.79
N GLY A 36 -15.52 5.48 6.16
CA GLY A 36 -16.14 4.17 6.00
C GLY A 36 -16.17 3.32 7.27
N PRO A 37 -16.88 2.17 7.21
CA PRO A 37 -16.94 1.22 8.31
C PRO A 37 -15.66 0.37 8.39
N ARG A 38 -15.52 -0.33 9.52
CA ARG A 38 -14.46 -1.32 9.77
C ARG A 38 -14.41 -2.38 8.67
N HIS A 39 -13.21 -2.76 8.24
CA HIS A 39 -13.00 -3.73 7.17
C HIS A 39 -11.76 -4.59 7.41
N PHE A 40 -11.85 -5.88 7.11
CA PHE A 40 -10.69 -6.77 7.10
C PHE A 40 -10.32 -7.14 5.66
N SER A 41 -9.20 -6.62 5.18
CA SER A 41 -8.67 -6.95 3.86
C SER A 41 -7.88 -8.25 3.92
N LYS A 42 -8.38 -9.29 3.23
CA LYS A 42 -7.70 -10.59 3.16
C LYS A 42 -6.46 -10.55 2.27
N SER A 43 -6.47 -9.75 1.21
CA SER A 43 -5.35 -9.63 0.27
C SER A 43 -4.17 -8.89 0.89
N GLU A 44 -4.44 -7.92 1.76
CA GLU A 44 -3.40 -7.16 2.46
C GLU A 44 -3.11 -7.72 3.86
N ASN A 45 -3.98 -8.59 4.39
CA ASN A 45 -3.99 -9.06 5.78
C ASN A 45 -4.02 -7.91 6.81
N ILE A 46 -4.88 -6.92 6.57
CA ILE A 46 -5.00 -5.70 7.38
C ILE A 46 -6.43 -5.57 7.91
N LEU A 47 -6.55 -5.29 9.20
CA LEU A 47 -7.79 -4.84 9.81
C LEU A 47 -7.81 -3.31 9.84
N TYR A 48 -8.59 -2.72 8.95
CA TYR A 48 -8.91 -1.30 8.95
C TYR A 48 -10.01 -1.05 9.98
N GLU A 49 -9.74 -0.19 10.95
CA GLU A 49 -10.78 0.31 11.86
C GLU A 49 -11.77 1.21 11.11
N GLU A 50 -12.96 1.37 11.68
CA GLU A 50 -13.92 2.38 11.19
C GLU A 50 -13.36 3.79 11.33
N ASP A 51 -13.86 4.73 10.52
CA ASP A 51 -13.38 6.11 10.49
C ASP A 51 -13.37 6.77 11.88
N ASN A 52 -12.17 7.09 12.37
CA ASN A 52 -11.95 7.68 13.68
C ASN A 52 -10.71 8.60 13.68
N GLY A 53 -10.54 9.38 14.75
CA GLY A 53 -9.36 10.24 14.93
C GLY A 53 -9.29 11.43 13.97
N TYR A 54 -10.33 11.69 13.19
CA TYR A 54 -10.38 12.82 12.27
C TYR A 54 -10.75 14.13 12.97
N ASN A 55 -10.32 15.25 12.39
CA ASN A 55 -10.81 16.57 12.71
C ASN A 55 -11.21 17.29 11.42
N GLY A 56 -12.49 17.67 11.34
CA GLY A 56 -13.10 18.28 10.16
C GLY A 56 -13.53 17.31 9.06
N GLY A 57 -14.08 17.90 8.00
CA GLY A 57 -14.56 17.19 6.82
C GLY A 57 -15.83 16.37 7.03
N ILE A 58 -16.31 15.80 5.93
CA ILE A 58 -17.49 14.94 5.88
C ILE A 58 -17.15 13.64 5.15
N SER A 59 -17.84 12.57 5.52
CA SER A 59 -17.71 11.26 4.88
C SER A 59 -18.68 11.11 3.72
N THR A 60 -18.28 10.34 2.72
CA THR A 60 -19.14 9.92 1.62
C THR A 60 -18.72 8.53 1.13
N ASP A 61 -19.67 7.77 0.59
CA ASP A 61 -19.48 6.48 -0.06
C ASP A 61 -19.63 6.55 -1.58
N SER A 62 -19.42 7.75 -2.15
CA SER A 62 -19.51 7.99 -3.60
C SER A 62 -18.59 7.09 -4.43
N GLY A 63 -17.52 6.54 -3.82
CA GLY A 63 -16.63 5.58 -4.48
C GLY A 63 -17.33 4.30 -4.92
N LYS A 64 -18.46 3.92 -4.29
CA LYS A 64 -19.28 2.75 -4.68
C LYS A 64 -19.69 2.77 -6.15
N GLN A 65 -19.89 3.94 -6.75
CA GLN A 65 -20.26 4.06 -8.16
C GLN A 65 -19.18 3.56 -9.13
N LEU A 66 -17.92 3.47 -8.67
CA LEU A 66 -16.76 3.03 -9.47
C LEU A 66 -16.32 1.60 -9.13
N SER A 67 -17.02 0.90 -8.22
CA SER A 67 -16.69 -0.47 -7.88
C SER A 67 -17.06 -1.44 -9.03
N PRO A 68 -16.20 -2.43 -9.36
CA PRO A 68 -14.87 -2.65 -8.81
C PRO A 68 -13.85 -1.62 -9.33
N PHE A 69 -13.03 -1.07 -8.44
CA PHE A 69 -11.90 -0.25 -8.87
C PHE A 69 -10.84 -1.10 -9.61
N PRO A 70 -10.16 -0.53 -10.63
CA PRO A 70 -9.11 -1.24 -11.35
C PRO A 70 -7.85 -1.36 -10.49
N TYR A 71 -6.98 -2.33 -10.81
CA TYR A 71 -5.65 -2.51 -10.22
C TYR A 71 -5.62 -2.79 -8.72
N VAL A 72 -6.70 -3.27 -8.13
CA VAL A 72 -6.76 -3.76 -6.74
C VAL A 72 -7.57 -5.05 -6.66
N GLU A 73 -7.19 -5.94 -5.76
CA GLU A 73 -7.96 -7.16 -5.47
C GLU A 73 -9.10 -6.89 -4.46
N ASP A 74 -8.89 -5.93 -3.56
CA ASP A 74 -9.86 -5.49 -2.56
C ASP A 74 -10.00 -3.96 -2.63
N ASP A 75 -11.13 -3.50 -3.16
CA ASP A 75 -11.40 -2.07 -3.35
C ASP A 75 -12.18 -1.44 -2.20
N PHE A 76 -12.47 -2.19 -1.12
CA PHE A 76 -13.42 -1.78 -0.10
C PHE A 76 -13.08 -0.42 0.53
N VAL A 77 -11.79 -0.17 0.78
CA VAL A 77 -11.32 1.10 1.36
C VAL A 77 -11.41 2.28 0.40
N TYR A 78 -11.54 2.04 -0.91
CA TYR A 78 -11.72 3.09 -1.92
C TYR A 78 -13.20 3.41 -2.19
N LEU A 79 -14.12 2.63 -1.62
CA LEU A 79 -15.56 2.86 -1.72
C LEU A 79 -16.02 4.08 -0.91
N SER A 80 -15.28 4.42 0.15
CA SER A 80 -15.53 5.58 1.01
C SER A 80 -14.37 6.56 0.99
N GLU A 81 -14.67 7.81 1.30
CA GLU A 81 -13.68 8.85 1.54
C GLU A 81 -14.16 9.82 2.61
N ARG A 82 -13.20 10.46 3.29
CA ARG A 82 -13.44 11.70 4.02
C ARG A 82 -12.82 12.84 3.23
N TYR A 83 -13.57 13.91 3.02
CA TYR A 83 -13.08 15.12 2.37
C TYR A 83 -13.41 16.36 3.19
N SER A 84 -12.57 17.38 3.09
CA SER A 84 -12.78 18.62 3.82
C SER A 84 -13.93 19.44 3.22
N THR A 85 -14.65 20.18 4.06
CA THR A 85 -15.51 21.31 3.65
C THR A 85 -14.86 22.65 3.94
N ASP A 86 -13.92 22.68 4.88
CA ASP A 86 -13.36 23.90 5.49
C ASP A 86 -11.84 23.99 5.29
N ARG A 87 -11.39 23.68 4.06
CA ARG A 87 -9.99 23.79 3.59
C ARG A 87 -8.99 22.84 4.24
N THR A 88 -9.20 22.38 5.47
CA THR A 88 -8.29 21.47 6.18
C THR A 88 -8.96 20.15 6.53
N LEU A 89 -8.19 19.07 6.49
CA LEU A 89 -8.57 17.76 7.01
C LEU A 89 -7.39 17.23 7.82
N GLN A 90 -7.65 16.72 9.02
CA GLN A 90 -6.60 16.16 9.87
C GLN A 90 -7.00 14.79 10.39
N TYR A 91 -6.01 13.95 10.64
CA TYR A 91 -6.13 12.68 11.37
C TYR A 91 -5.08 12.61 12.48
N MET A 92 -5.50 12.17 13.66
CA MET A 92 -4.64 11.84 14.79
C MET A 92 -4.31 10.35 14.74
N LEU A 93 -3.11 10.04 14.25
CA LEU A 93 -2.62 8.68 14.12
C LEU A 93 -2.18 8.16 15.49
N ASN A 94 -2.78 7.05 15.94
CA ASN A 94 -2.40 6.42 17.20
C ASN A 94 -1.16 5.54 17.02
N LEU A 95 -0.06 5.95 17.62
CA LEU A 95 1.25 5.31 17.52
C LEU A 95 1.64 4.59 18.83
N ASN A 96 0.67 4.17 19.65
CA ASN A 96 0.92 3.50 20.92
C ASN A 96 1.74 2.20 20.82
N LYS A 97 1.71 1.51 19.68
CA LYS A 97 2.51 0.31 19.40
C LYS A 97 3.86 0.61 18.73
N LEU A 98 4.14 1.88 18.43
CA LEU A 98 5.37 2.26 17.74
C LEU A 98 6.60 2.07 18.65
N THR A 99 7.65 1.51 18.08
CA THR A 99 8.95 1.31 18.74
C THR A 99 10.03 2.09 17.99
N PRO A 100 11.16 2.46 18.62
CA PRO A 100 12.22 3.20 17.95
C PRO A 100 12.66 2.54 16.64
N GLY A 101 12.81 3.33 15.58
CA GLY A 101 13.13 2.86 14.23
C GLY A 101 12.37 3.62 13.15
N VAL A 102 12.48 3.10 11.93
CA VAL A 102 11.77 3.61 10.75
C VAL A 102 10.35 3.07 10.74
N PHE A 103 9.40 3.93 10.35
CA PHE A 103 8.02 3.56 10.10
C PHE A 103 7.50 4.30 8.88
N THR A 104 6.50 3.73 8.22
CA THR A 104 5.95 4.27 6.97
C THR A 104 4.46 4.49 7.11
N ILE A 105 4.00 5.71 6.82
CA ILE A 105 2.59 6.04 6.69
C ILE A 105 2.22 5.88 5.22
N VAL A 106 1.25 5.02 4.92
CA VAL A 106 0.68 4.82 3.60
C VAL A 106 -0.68 5.50 3.53
N LEU A 107 -0.81 6.45 2.62
CA LEU A 107 -2.06 7.16 2.36
C LEU A 107 -2.69 6.63 1.09
N LYS A 108 -3.94 6.17 1.17
CA LYS A 108 -4.67 5.63 0.02
C LYS A 108 -5.63 6.67 -0.53
N PHE A 109 -5.60 6.85 -1.85
CA PHE A 109 -6.41 7.83 -2.57
C PHE A 109 -7.02 7.24 -3.85
N SER A 110 -8.12 7.85 -4.29
CA SER A 110 -8.69 7.74 -5.63
C SER A 110 -9.29 9.10 -6.01
N GLU A 111 -9.21 9.52 -7.28
CA GLU A 111 -9.93 10.70 -7.75
C GLU A 111 -11.22 10.24 -8.45
N ILE A 112 -12.37 10.60 -7.90
CA ILE A 112 -13.69 10.13 -8.37
C ILE A 112 -14.62 11.26 -8.77
N HIS A 113 -14.18 12.51 -8.61
CA HIS A 113 -14.98 13.71 -8.85
C HIS A 113 -14.49 14.46 -10.09
N PHE A 114 -13.20 14.83 -10.10
CA PHE A 114 -12.62 15.60 -11.20
C PHE A 114 -12.03 14.71 -12.28
N LYS A 115 -12.25 15.10 -13.53
CA LYS A 115 -11.79 14.38 -14.73
C LYS A 115 -10.69 15.13 -15.48
N GLU A 116 -10.00 16.06 -14.81
CA GLU A 116 -8.94 16.88 -15.38
C GLU A 116 -7.96 17.32 -14.28
N PRO A 117 -6.66 17.53 -14.62
CA PRO A 117 -5.66 17.92 -13.65
C PRO A 117 -5.85 19.38 -13.20
N GLY A 118 -5.29 19.72 -12.05
CA GLY A 118 -5.29 21.06 -11.47
C GLY A 118 -6.57 21.43 -10.74
N LYS A 119 -7.57 20.54 -10.65
CA LYS A 119 -8.84 20.84 -9.97
C LYS A 119 -8.79 20.56 -8.48
N LYS A 120 -8.30 19.37 -8.10
CA LYS A 120 -8.11 19.01 -6.70
C LYS A 120 -6.64 19.00 -6.34
N VAL A 121 -6.18 20.18 -5.92
CA VAL A 121 -4.81 20.39 -5.49
C VAL A 121 -4.80 20.73 -4.00
N PHE A 122 -4.07 19.92 -3.22
CA PHE A 122 -3.88 20.12 -1.79
C PHE A 122 -2.46 19.74 -1.37
N SER A 123 -2.08 20.01 -0.14
CA SER A 123 -0.79 19.60 0.42
C SER A 123 -0.97 18.66 1.59
N ILE A 124 0.07 17.86 1.87
CA ILE A 124 0.12 16.86 2.93
C ILE A 124 1.28 17.22 3.86
N ALA A 125 1.03 17.26 5.16
CA ALA A 125 2.00 17.50 6.21
C ALA A 125 1.88 16.45 7.32
N VAL A 126 3.01 16.14 7.95
CA VAL A 126 3.10 15.30 9.14
C VAL A 126 3.61 16.17 10.28
N GLY A 127 2.76 16.38 11.29
CA GLY A 127 2.92 17.44 12.26
C GLY A 127 3.06 18.80 11.57
N ASN A 128 4.15 19.51 11.86
CA ASN A 128 4.47 20.78 11.22
C ASN A 128 5.40 20.67 9.99
N VAL A 129 5.77 19.47 9.56
CA VAL A 129 6.66 19.27 8.41
C VAL A 129 5.84 18.95 7.17
N ILE A 130 5.99 19.73 6.10
CA ILE A 130 5.32 19.47 4.83
C ILE A 130 5.99 18.29 4.13
N PHE A 131 5.21 17.26 3.82
CA PHE A 131 5.65 16.09 3.08
C PHE A 131 5.53 16.32 1.56
N LYS A 132 4.36 16.73 1.09
CA LYS A 132 4.06 16.91 -0.34
C LYS A 132 3.25 18.18 -0.55
N GLN A 133 3.73 19.06 -1.43
CA GLN A 133 3.02 20.27 -1.85
C GLN A 133 2.36 20.05 -3.19
N SER A 134 1.24 20.75 -3.43
CA SER A 134 0.53 20.75 -4.71
C SER A 134 0.21 19.34 -5.24
N PHE A 135 -0.17 18.46 -4.33
CA PHE A 135 -0.58 17.10 -4.64
C PHE A 135 -1.91 17.10 -5.39
N ASP A 136 -1.93 16.40 -6.51
CA ASP A 136 -3.05 16.26 -7.43
C ASP A 136 -3.18 14.79 -7.83
N ILE A 137 -4.21 14.13 -7.31
CA ILE A 137 -4.46 12.69 -7.51
C ILE A 137 -4.75 12.40 -8.99
N TYR A 138 -5.55 13.25 -9.65
CA TYR A 138 -5.89 13.06 -11.07
C TYR A 138 -4.62 13.12 -11.93
N LYS A 139 -3.75 14.09 -11.67
CA LYS A 139 -2.52 14.25 -12.45
C LYS A 139 -1.59 13.04 -12.31
N GLU A 140 -1.57 12.38 -11.16
CA GLU A 140 -0.69 11.24 -10.88
C GLU A 140 -1.22 9.94 -11.48
N VAL A 141 -2.53 9.68 -11.38
CA VAL A 141 -3.09 8.36 -11.75
C VAL A 141 -4.37 8.41 -12.60
N GLY A 142 -4.95 9.58 -12.82
CA GLY A 142 -6.20 9.77 -13.56
C GLY A 142 -7.46 9.48 -12.73
N PHE A 143 -8.60 9.43 -13.43
CA PHE A 143 -9.92 9.23 -12.82
C PHE A 143 -10.16 7.76 -12.45
N GLY A 144 -10.64 7.52 -11.25
CA GLY A 144 -11.09 6.21 -10.78
C GLY A 144 -9.97 5.19 -10.63
N VAL A 145 -8.71 5.63 -10.50
CA VAL A 145 -7.55 4.75 -10.31
C VAL A 145 -7.07 4.84 -8.86
N PRO A 146 -7.02 3.71 -8.13
CA PRO A 146 -6.44 3.65 -6.79
C PRO A 146 -4.95 4.00 -6.80
N MET A 147 -4.51 4.79 -5.82
CA MET A 147 -3.11 5.11 -5.59
C MET A 147 -2.74 5.12 -4.12
N GLU A 148 -1.45 4.92 -3.86
CA GLU A 148 -0.85 4.97 -2.53
C GLU A 148 0.32 5.95 -2.52
N GLU A 149 0.41 6.75 -1.46
CA GLU A 149 1.52 7.66 -1.19
C GLU A 149 2.23 7.22 0.10
N TYR A 150 3.56 7.13 0.07
CA TYR A 150 4.37 6.53 1.12
C TYR A 150 5.21 7.60 1.82
N ILE A 151 4.95 7.80 3.11
CA ILE A 151 5.67 8.76 3.95
C ILE A 151 6.54 8.00 4.95
N GLU A 152 7.85 8.01 4.71
CA GLU A 152 8.82 7.40 5.61
C GLU A 152 9.23 8.38 6.71
N CYS A 153 9.11 7.95 7.96
CA CYS A 153 9.43 8.70 9.16
C CYS A 153 10.39 7.89 10.05
N THR A 154 11.15 8.57 10.90
CA THR A 154 11.99 7.92 11.92
C THR A 154 11.53 8.34 13.30
N PHE A 155 11.36 7.37 14.21
CA PHE A 155 11.10 7.59 15.62
C PHE A 155 12.33 7.19 16.44
N ASP A 156 12.92 8.12 17.19
CA ASP A 156 14.13 7.86 17.99
C ASP A 156 13.82 7.30 19.40
N GLY A 157 12.54 7.10 19.72
CA GLY A 157 12.03 6.75 21.05
C GLY A 157 11.39 7.92 21.79
N GLU A 158 11.71 9.15 21.38
CA GLU A 158 11.14 10.36 21.94
C GLU A 158 10.55 11.30 20.89
N ASN A 159 11.20 11.46 19.74
CA ASN A 159 10.87 12.42 18.70
C ASN A 159 10.66 11.70 17.37
N ILE A 160 9.85 12.31 16.52
CA ILE A 160 9.61 11.85 15.14
C ILE A 160 10.29 12.83 14.19
N SER A 161 10.92 12.31 13.15
CA SER A 161 11.47 13.10 12.06
C SER A 161 10.97 12.61 10.70
N LEU A 162 10.86 13.54 9.76
CA LEU A 162 10.51 13.32 8.36
C LEU A 162 11.60 13.97 7.48
N ASN A 163 12.21 13.20 6.58
CA ASN A 163 13.31 13.69 5.73
C ASN A 163 14.46 14.35 6.52
N GLY A 164 14.78 13.81 7.70
CA GLY A 164 15.80 14.36 8.61
C GLY A 164 15.39 15.64 9.36
N MET A 165 14.18 16.14 9.15
CA MET A 165 13.62 17.29 9.89
C MET A 165 12.79 16.79 11.07
N ASN A 166 13.08 17.26 12.28
CA ASN A 166 12.31 16.93 13.46
C ASN A 166 10.91 17.56 13.40
N ILE A 167 9.90 16.76 13.74
CA ILE A 167 8.54 17.22 13.97
C ILE A 167 8.50 17.85 15.37
N THR A 168 8.46 19.18 15.41
CA THR A 168 8.45 19.95 16.66
C THR A 168 7.05 20.31 17.14
N GLN A 169 6.04 20.18 16.27
CA GLN A 169 4.63 20.35 16.63
C GLN A 169 3.78 19.27 15.94
N GLY A 170 2.73 18.83 16.62
CA GLY A 170 1.80 17.82 16.09
C GLY A 170 2.17 16.38 16.40
N TYR A 171 3.21 16.11 17.20
CA TYR A 171 3.40 14.83 17.86
C TYR A 171 3.30 15.00 19.39
N SER A 172 2.43 14.24 20.04
CA SER A 172 2.35 14.18 21.50
C SER A 172 3.11 12.95 22.02
N LYS A 173 4.16 13.17 22.83
CA LYS A 173 4.95 12.10 23.44
C LYS A 173 4.16 11.32 24.49
N GLU A 174 3.25 11.98 25.18
CA GLU A 174 2.41 11.41 26.24
C GLU A 174 1.30 10.55 25.63
N GLU A 175 0.52 11.13 24.73
CA GLU A 175 -0.63 10.47 24.09
C GLU A 175 -0.21 9.49 22.97
N LYS A 176 1.05 9.57 22.50
CA LYS A 176 1.56 8.84 21.33
C LYS A 176 0.72 9.09 20.07
N LEU A 177 0.21 10.31 19.91
CA LEU A 177 -0.59 10.72 18.76
C LEU A 177 0.21 11.62 17.83
N LEU A 178 0.16 11.33 16.53
CA LEU A 178 0.77 12.12 15.47
C LEU A 178 -0.29 12.71 14.55
N ILE A 179 -0.24 14.01 14.32
CA ILE A 179 -1.15 14.70 13.41
C ILE A 179 -0.67 14.50 11.97
N LEU A 180 -1.52 13.91 11.15
CA LEU A 180 -1.44 13.98 9.69
C LEU A 180 -2.41 15.08 9.24
N ALA A 181 -1.91 16.10 8.55
CA ALA A 181 -2.70 17.24 8.09
C ALA A 181 -2.70 17.34 6.57
N MET A 182 -3.85 17.67 6.01
CA MET A 182 -4.02 17.99 4.61
C MET A 182 -4.69 19.36 4.50
N PHE A 183 -4.20 20.20 3.60
CA PHE A 183 -4.71 21.56 3.44
C PHE A 183 -4.87 21.94 1.97
N LYS A 184 -6.03 22.52 1.67
CA LYS A 184 -6.46 22.98 0.34
C LYS A 184 -5.48 23.99 -0.25
N GLN A 185 -5.18 23.81 -1.52
CA GLN A 185 -4.65 24.86 -2.38
C GLN A 185 -5.74 25.31 -3.37
N GLU A 186 -6.23 24.41 -4.23
CA GLU A 186 -7.29 24.70 -5.22
C GLU A 186 -8.66 24.15 -4.82
N ASP A 187 -8.71 22.89 -4.38
CA ASP A 187 -9.92 22.26 -3.85
C ASP A 187 -9.64 21.48 -2.55
N ASN A 188 -10.71 21.12 -1.87
CA ASN A 188 -10.66 20.52 -0.56
C ASN A 188 -9.96 19.13 -0.59
N PRO A 189 -9.05 18.88 0.37
CA PRO A 189 -8.36 17.60 0.49
C PRO A 189 -9.34 16.46 0.76
N LYS A 190 -8.97 15.26 0.32
CA LYS A 190 -9.72 14.01 0.52
C LYS A 190 -8.78 12.86 0.81
N ILE A 191 -9.25 11.82 1.50
CA ILE A 191 -8.51 10.57 1.74
C ILE A 191 -9.44 9.37 1.84
N ASN A 192 -9.00 8.21 1.34
CA ASN A 192 -9.76 6.95 1.38
C ASN A 192 -9.34 6.06 2.56
N ALA A 193 -8.04 5.92 2.82
CA ALA A 193 -7.56 5.18 3.98
C ALA A 193 -6.16 5.63 4.42
N ILE A 194 -5.83 5.32 5.67
CA ILE A 194 -4.48 5.51 6.22
C ILE A 194 -4.03 4.20 6.83
N VAL A 195 -2.78 3.82 6.58
CA VAL A 195 -2.11 2.70 7.25
C VAL A 195 -0.76 3.18 7.75
N VAL A 196 -0.35 2.74 8.94
CA VAL A 196 0.99 2.96 9.48
C VAL A 196 1.62 1.59 9.69
N TYR A 197 2.77 1.38 9.05
CA TYR A 197 3.58 0.19 9.20
C TYR A 197 4.87 0.49 9.93
N LYS A 198 5.39 -0.48 10.67
CA LYS A 198 6.80 -0.52 11.04
C LYS A 198 7.64 -0.92 9.83
N GLY A 199 8.78 -0.26 9.66
CA GLY A 199 9.70 -0.51 8.55
C GLY A 199 9.74 0.63 7.53
N SER A 200 10.72 0.53 6.64
CA SER A 200 10.97 1.45 5.53
C SER A 200 9.98 1.24 4.39
N LYS A 201 9.80 2.24 3.54
CA LYS A 201 8.83 2.20 2.43
C LYS A 201 9.08 1.06 1.43
N ASP A 202 10.31 0.56 1.35
CA ASP A 202 10.71 -0.53 0.46
C ASP A 202 10.41 -1.91 1.05
N GLU A 203 10.17 -2.00 2.36
CA GLU A 203 9.74 -3.20 3.07
C GLU A 203 8.20 -3.33 3.09
N ILE A 204 7.47 -2.26 2.79
CA ILE A 204 6.01 -2.25 2.81
C ILE A 204 5.45 -2.91 1.54
N PRO A 205 4.47 -3.83 1.65
CA PRO A 205 3.78 -4.38 0.50
C PRO A 205 3.17 -3.27 -0.35
N LYS A 206 3.59 -3.18 -1.62
CA LYS A 206 3.02 -2.21 -2.56
C LYS A 206 1.70 -2.72 -3.11
N ILE A 207 0.77 -1.82 -3.42
CA ILE A 207 -0.47 -2.15 -4.13
C ILE A 207 -0.13 -3.05 -5.34
N GLN A 208 -0.61 -4.29 -5.29
CA GLN A 208 -0.48 -5.18 -6.44
C GLN A 208 -1.39 -4.61 -7.51
N ARG A 209 -0.84 -4.29 -8.68
CA ARG A 209 -1.59 -3.78 -9.83
C ARG A 209 -1.89 -4.94 -10.79
N PRO A 210 -2.90 -5.79 -10.53
CA PRO A 210 -3.29 -6.82 -11.48
C PRO A 210 -3.74 -6.17 -12.78
N LYS A 211 -3.66 -6.93 -13.88
CA LYS A 211 -4.24 -6.48 -15.15
C LYS A 211 -5.72 -6.17 -14.91
N PRO A 212 -6.20 -4.98 -15.30
CA PRO A 212 -7.53 -4.54 -14.96
C PRO A 212 -8.54 -5.46 -15.67
N LYS A 213 -9.51 -5.99 -14.90
CA LYS A 213 -10.59 -6.84 -15.43
C LYS A 213 -11.57 -6.04 -16.29
N LEU A 214 -11.67 -4.73 -16.04
CA LEU A 214 -12.44 -3.75 -16.82
C LEU A 214 -11.60 -2.49 -17.04
N SER A 215 -11.71 -1.89 -18.23
CA SER A 215 -11.05 -0.61 -18.50
C SER A 215 -11.78 0.56 -17.80
N VAL A 216 -11.07 1.64 -17.49
CA VAL A 216 -11.67 2.86 -16.88
C VAL A 216 -12.80 3.41 -17.76
N GLU A 217 -12.63 3.35 -19.09
CA GLU A 217 -13.65 3.76 -20.05
C GLU A 217 -14.92 2.91 -19.93
N SER A 218 -14.76 1.61 -19.68
CA SER A 218 -15.89 0.68 -19.50
C SER A 218 -16.67 0.99 -18.21
N ILE A 219 -15.97 1.41 -17.15
CA ILE A 219 -16.59 1.86 -15.89
C ILE A 219 -17.34 3.19 -16.13
N LEU A 220 -16.71 4.15 -16.80
CA LEU A 220 -17.34 5.43 -17.17
C LEU A 220 -18.58 5.26 -18.06
N GLN A 221 -18.53 4.32 -19.01
CA GLN A 221 -19.68 3.98 -19.85
C GLN A 221 -20.83 3.38 -19.03
N LYS A 222 -20.54 2.55 -18.03
CA LYS A 222 -21.58 2.01 -17.13
C LYS A 222 -22.26 3.13 -16.35
N ILE A 223 -21.48 4.03 -15.74
CA ILE A 223 -22.01 5.17 -14.99
C ILE A 223 -22.88 6.07 -15.88
N ASN A 224 -22.40 6.39 -17.09
CA ASN A 224 -23.14 7.22 -18.02
C ASN A 224 -24.44 6.53 -18.50
N LYS A 225 -24.44 5.20 -18.69
CA LYS A 225 -25.63 4.42 -19.06
C LYS A 225 -26.64 4.27 -17.93
N GLU A 226 -26.20 4.19 -16.68
CA GLU A 226 -27.09 4.19 -15.52
C GLU A 226 -27.71 5.57 -15.27
N GLY A 227 -27.01 6.65 -15.66
CA GLY A 227 -27.49 8.03 -15.60
C GLY A 227 -28.30 8.53 -16.81
N GLN A 228 -28.33 7.82 -17.94
CA GLN A 228 -29.02 8.25 -19.17
C GLN A 228 -29.87 7.13 -19.79
N LYS A 229 -31.19 7.34 -19.87
CA LYS A 229 -32.00 6.78 -20.96
C LYS A 229 -31.40 7.29 -22.29
N PRO A 230 -31.26 6.45 -23.32
CA PRO A 230 -30.31 6.72 -24.39
C PRO A 230 -30.84 7.80 -25.33
N ASP A 231 -30.00 8.78 -25.64
CA ASP A 231 -30.00 9.41 -26.95
C ASP A 231 -28.60 9.33 -27.54
N ILE A 232 -28.53 8.60 -28.64
CA ILE A 232 -27.34 8.39 -29.47
C ILE A 232 -27.04 9.73 -30.16
N ILE A 233 -25.75 9.98 -30.41
CA ILE A 233 -25.14 10.89 -31.43
C ILE A 233 -24.21 11.93 -30.77
N ASN A 234 -22.96 11.55 -30.51
CA ASN A 234 -21.80 12.01 -31.28
C ASN A 234 -20.47 11.59 -30.64
N ASN A 235 -19.74 10.76 -31.38
CA ASN A 235 -18.33 10.43 -31.19
C ASN A 235 -17.46 11.69 -31.24
N GLN A 236 -16.67 11.93 -30.19
CA GLN A 236 -15.28 12.36 -30.35
C GLN A 236 -14.40 11.59 -29.35
N ILE A 237 -13.65 10.65 -29.92
CA ILE A 237 -12.69 9.78 -29.24
C ILE A 237 -11.38 10.57 -29.17
N TYR A 238 -10.92 10.92 -27.96
CA TYR A 238 -9.54 11.36 -27.77
C TYR A 238 -8.67 10.11 -27.58
N LEU A 239 -7.98 9.73 -28.64
CA LEU A 239 -6.87 8.78 -28.60
C LEU A 239 -5.69 9.48 -27.94
N ILE A 240 -5.25 8.99 -26.78
CA ILE A 240 -3.91 9.28 -26.26
C ILE A 240 -3.06 8.08 -26.68
N ASP A 241 -2.45 8.20 -27.85
CA ASP A 241 -1.40 7.29 -28.32
C ASP A 241 -0.06 7.72 -27.67
N GLU A 242 0.21 7.23 -26.47
CA GLU A 242 1.56 7.17 -25.90
C GLU A 242 1.77 5.78 -25.29
N PRO A 243 2.85 5.05 -25.63
CA PRO A 243 3.08 3.73 -25.08
C PRO A 243 3.52 3.86 -23.62
N LEU A 244 2.57 3.67 -22.70
CA LEU A 244 2.89 3.48 -21.29
C LEU A 244 3.62 2.12 -21.16
N PHE A 245 4.92 2.20 -20.87
CA PHE A 245 5.84 1.13 -20.47
C PHE A 245 6.52 0.33 -21.60
N THR A 246 7.84 0.51 -21.71
CA THR A 246 8.75 -0.53 -22.21
C THR A 246 8.64 -1.76 -21.30
N VAL A 247 8.07 -2.84 -21.84
CA VAL A 247 8.10 -4.16 -21.20
C VAL A 247 9.56 -4.56 -21.05
N LYS A 248 10.05 -4.61 -19.81
CA LYS A 248 11.34 -5.25 -19.52
C LYS A 248 11.15 -6.73 -19.82
N GLU A 249 11.87 -7.28 -20.80
CA GLU A 249 11.93 -8.73 -21.02
C GLU A 249 12.35 -9.38 -19.71
N LEU A 250 11.49 -10.25 -19.15
CA LEU A 250 11.83 -10.99 -17.94
C LEU A 250 13.01 -11.90 -18.26
N THR A 251 14.09 -11.68 -17.52
CA THR A 251 15.26 -12.56 -17.58
C THR A 251 15.00 -13.82 -16.74
N VAL A 252 15.69 -14.91 -17.03
CA VAL A 252 15.59 -16.17 -16.25
C VAL A 252 15.84 -15.93 -14.74
N THR A 253 16.68 -14.94 -14.42
CA THR A 253 16.95 -14.49 -13.05
C THR A 253 15.73 -13.88 -12.37
N ASP A 254 14.87 -13.13 -13.09
CA ASP A 254 13.64 -12.55 -12.55
C ASP A 254 12.59 -13.64 -12.26
N SER A 255 12.51 -14.68 -13.10
CA SER A 255 11.63 -15.83 -12.87
C SER A 255 12.05 -16.67 -11.67
N LEU A 256 13.36 -16.86 -11.46
CA LEU A 256 13.88 -17.54 -10.27
C LEU A 256 13.58 -16.75 -9.00
N TYR A 257 13.77 -15.43 -9.03
CA TYR A 257 13.44 -14.54 -7.90
C TYR A 257 11.96 -14.58 -7.53
N ASN A 258 11.07 -14.53 -8.53
CA ASN A 258 9.63 -14.61 -8.33
C ASN A 258 9.17 -16.00 -7.85
N LEU A 259 9.88 -17.06 -8.21
CA LEU A 259 9.59 -18.40 -7.70
C LEU A 259 9.95 -18.48 -6.22
N ILE A 260 11.16 -18.07 -5.83
CA ILE A 260 11.63 -18.12 -4.44
C ILE A 260 11.01 -17.05 -3.52
N SER A 261 10.27 -16.09 -4.04
CA SER A 261 9.49 -15.13 -3.23
C SER A 261 8.12 -15.65 -2.82
N THR A 262 7.72 -16.84 -3.29
CA THR A 262 6.45 -17.49 -2.92
C THR A 262 6.70 -18.71 -2.02
N ILE A 263 5.77 -18.98 -1.10
CA ILE A 263 5.84 -20.14 -0.19
C ILE A 263 6.06 -21.47 -0.94
N PRO A 264 5.34 -21.78 -2.05
CA PRO A 264 5.56 -23.01 -2.80
C PRO A 264 6.96 -23.08 -3.43
N GLY A 265 7.48 -21.97 -3.96
CA GLY A 265 8.80 -21.98 -4.59
C GLY A 265 9.96 -22.08 -3.59
N ILE A 266 9.82 -21.53 -2.39
CA ILE A 266 10.76 -21.76 -1.28
C ILE A 266 10.79 -23.26 -0.89
N ILE A 267 9.62 -23.91 -0.81
CA ILE A 267 9.52 -25.35 -0.53
C ILE A 267 10.21 -26.17 -1.61
N ILE A 268 10.00 -25.84 -2.89
CA ILE A 268 10.67 -26.52 -4.01
C ILE A 268 12.20 -26.36 -3.92
N LEU A 269 12.69 -25.15 -3.60
CA LEU A 269 14.13 -24.89 -3.45
C LEU A 269 14.74 -25.68 -2.28
N LEU A 270 14.01 -25.79 -1.16
CA LEU A 270 14.38 -26.61 0.00
C LEU A 270 14.45 -28.11 -0.37
N ILE A 271 13.48 -28.62 -1.12
CA ILE A 271 13.49 -30.02 -1.57
C ILE A 271 14.69 -30.28 -2.48
N ILE A 272 14.95 -29.38 -3.45
CA ILE A 272 16.09 -29.50 -4.37
C ILE A 272 17.41 -29.45 -3.60
N SER A 273 17.57 -28.50 -2.68
CA SER A 273 18.81 -28.38 -1.89
C SER A 273 19.08 -29.63 -1.04
N VAL A 274 18.06 -30.18 -0.37
CA VAL A 274 18.17 -31.43 0.40
C VAL A 274 18.50 -32.62 -0.51
N ALA A 275 17.90 -32.70 -1.70
CA ALA A 275 18.20 -33.74 -2.68
C ALA A 275 19.65 -33.63 -3.18
N THR A 276 20.13 -32.43 -3.51
CA THR A 276 21.52 -32.21 -3.95
C THR A 276 22.54 -32.52 -2.85
N LEU A 277 22.23 -32.20 -1.58
CA LEU A 277 23.08 -32.56 -0.46
C LEU A 277 23.16 -34.08 -0.28
N ARG A 278 22.03 -34.80 -0.42
CA ARG A 278 22.01 -36.26 -0.35
C ARG A 278 22.84 -36.89 -1.46
N ILE A 279 22.70 -36.40 -2.69
CA ILE A 279 23.46 -36.90 -3.85
C ILE A 279 24.96 -36.64 -3.67
N GLY A 280 25.34 -35.43 -3.22
CA GLY A 280 26.73 -35.09 -2.93
C GLY A 280 27.37 -35.97 -1.84
N VAL A 281 26.61 -36.33 -0.81
CA VAL A 281 27.07 -37.26 0.24
C VAL A 281 27.28 -38.68 -0.31
N ILE A 282 26.39 -39.17 -1.17
CA ILE A 282 26.50 -40.50 -1.80
C ILE A 282 27.70 -40.56 -2.76
N LEU A 283 27.91 -39.52 -3.56
CA LEU A 283 29.06 -39.42 -4.46
C LEU A 283 30.39 -39.32 -3.70
N SER A 284 30.42 -38.57 -2.60
CA SER A 284 31.61 -38.46 -1.74
C SER A 284 31.99 -39.81 -1.12
N SER A 285 31.01 -40.62 -0.69
CA SER A 285 31.27 -41.97 -0.17
C SER A 285 31.77 -42.96 -1.22
N HIS A 286 31.52 -42.73 -2.51
CA HIS A 286 32.02 -43.58 -3.60
C HIS A 286 33.38 -43.14 -4.18
N LEU A 287 33.81 -41.91 -3.91
CA LEU A 287 35.13 -41.39 -4.30
C LEU A 287 36.19 -41.62 -3.22
N SER A 288 35.79 -42.13 -2.05
CA SER A 288 36.67 -42.47 -0.93
C SER A 288 36.94 -43.97 -0.78
N ASP A 289 36.48 -44.77 -1.76
CA ASP A 289 36.87 -46.17 -2.04
C ASP A 289 37.86 -46.20 -3.22
#